data_AF-A0A960SET2-F1
#
_entry.id   AF-A0A960SET2-F1
#
_cell.length_a   1.000
_cell.length_b   1.000
_cell.length_c   1.000
_cell.angle_alpha   90.00
_cell.angle_beta   90.00
_cell.angle_gamma   90.00
#
_symmetry.space_group_name_H-M   'P 1'
#
loop_
_entity.id
_entity.type
_entity.pdbx_description
1 polymer ?
#
loop_
_entity_poly.entity_id
_entity_poly.type
_entity_poly.pdbx_seq_one_letter_code
_entity_poly.pdbx_strand_id
1 'polypeptide(L)'
;EGAAASLFPGSIIDRAAKLGRPVIVVDPRGVGETEQKHQAHQGSFFGMDQEDVQSAYILGESYLGMRIEDILRAVRYAVGDSNRGVDLYAEGQIAVAALHAAFLEPTIIKQTHLKNCLGSWQSILQRERSYQQLANVVHGVLLKYDLPQLKQVLGNSLTNELPVDSLGFEDMPNGAPLPQGYNEPSKAGLVGTFFGSSSFRNPQGEYPLDSLFVHYDNAVDKRGNDWSGIWVGYLLAPVSGDVRFSGMTDQALSLSIDGEPVLSLDDFPGTRTGVFRMEKGRLYPVTVRYKLPSGGKGMFEIKWSWQGMESKLVDRDYLRHSSAQVSELRQDWR
;
A
#
# COMPACT_ATOMS: atom_id res chain seq x y z
N GLU A 1 -1.31 7.23 2.58
CA GLU A 1 -1.01 8.49 1.86
C GLU A 1 -1.01 9.64 2.86
N GLY A 2 -0.68 10.86 2.43
CA GLY A 2 -0.73 12.06 3.26
C GLY A 2 0.63 12.71 3.55
N ALA A 3 0.57 13.94 4.06
CA ALA A 3 1.70 14.82 4.28
C ALA A 3 2.76 14.17 5.16
N ALA A 4 2.36 13.65 6.33
CA ALA A 4 3.25 13.02 7.29
C ALA A 4 4.01 11.81 6.72
N ALA A 5 3.36 11.02 5.86
CA ALA A 5 3.97 9.85 5.22
C ALA A 5 5.12 10.21 4.26
N SER A 6 5.21 11.48 3.85
CA SER A 6 6.23 11.97 2.93
C SER A 6 7.39 12.71 3.62
N LEU A 7 7.34 12.87 4.96
CA LEU A 7 8.33 13.62 5.75
C LEU A 7 9.39 12.68 6.35
N PHE A 8 10.31 12.18 5.52
CA PHE A 8 11.43 11.35 5.96
C PHE A 8 12.73 11.70 5.20
N PRO A 9 13.92 11.43 5.78
CA PRO A 9 15.19 11.70 5.12
C PRO A 9 15.30 11.01 3.75
N GLY A 10 15.69 11.76 2.73
CA GLY A 10 15.79 11.30 1.35
C GLY A 10 14.48 11.36 0.57
N SER A 11 13.35 11.76 1.16
CA SER A 11 12.10 11.97 0.43
C SER A 11 12.20 13.15 -0.56
N ILE A 12 11.22 13.29 -1.45
CA ILE A 12 11.17 14.43 -2.39
C ILE A 12 11.11 15.78 -1.65
N ILE A 13 10.40 15.82 -0.51
CA ILE A 13 10.28 17.01 0.34
C ILE A 13 11.64 17.34 0.97
N ASP A 14 12.32 16.36 1.55
CA ASP A 14 13.65 16.54 2.14
C ASP A 14 14.67 17.01 1.10
N ARG A 15 14.66 16.43 -0.11
CA ARG A 15 15.54 16.85 -1.21
C ARG A 15 15.24 18.27 -1.68
N ALA A 16 13.97 18.63 -1.87
CA ALA A 16 13.57 19.96 -2.29
C ALA A 16 13.95 21.02 -1.24
N ALA A 17 13.73 20.72 0.05
CA ALA A 17 14.12 21.59 1.15
C ALA A 17 15.65 21.80 1.22
N LYS A 18 16.44 20.74 1.05
CA LYS A 18 17.92 20.82 0.98
C LYS A 18 18.44 21.65 -0.18
N LEU A 19 17.68 21.73 -1.27
CA LEU A 19 17.98 22.59 -2.43
C LEU A 19 17.48 24.03 -2.25
N GLY A 20 16.94 24.39 -1.07
CA GLY A 20 16.43 25.72 -0.79
C GLY A 20 15.13 26.08 -1.54
N ARG A 21 14.40 25.08 -2.06
CA ARG A 21 13.11 25.30 -2.71
C ARG A 21 12.03 25.43 -1.63
N PRO A 22 11.14 26.44 -1.69
CA PRO A 22 9.94 26.47 -0.86
C PRO A 22 9.08 25.24 -1.16
N VAL A 23 8.65 24.53 -0.11
CA VAL A 23 7.78 23.35 -0.22
C VAL A 23 6.53 23.59 0.60
N ILE A 24 5.38 23.36 -0.03
CA ILE A 24 4.08 23.32 0.64
C ILE A 24 3.58 21.89 0.53
N VAL A 25 3.23 21.32 1.68
CA VAL A 25 2.68 19.98 1.80
C VAL A 25 1.26 20.13 2.31
N VAL A 26 0.32 19.46 1.66
CA VAL A 26 -1.11 19.55 1.99
C VAL A 26 -1.72 18.17 2.07
N ASP A 27 -2.74 18.04 2.92
CA ASP A 27 -3.64 16.90 3.00
C ASP A 27 -5.01 17.33 2.43
N PRO A 28 -5.28 17.06 1.14
CA PRO A 28 -6.62 17.25 0.58
C PRO A 28 -7.64 16.36 1.28
N ARG A 29 -8.93 16.69 1.18
CA ARG A 29 -10.00 15.96 1.89
C ARG A 29 -9.91 14.43 1.72
N GLY A 30 -10.07 13.71 2.83
CA GLY A 30 -10.04 12.24 2.87
C GLY A 30 -8.63 11.64 2.76
N VAL A 31 -7.58 12.45 2.95
CA VAL A 31 -6.18 12.00 2.90
C VAL A 31 -5.43 12.49 4.14
N GLY A 32 -4.52 11.66 4.66
CA GLY A 32 -3.61 12.04 5.75
C GLY A 32 -4.35 12.44 7.03
N GLU A 33 -4.11 13.65 7.53
CA GLU A 33 -4.80 14.17 8.73
C GLU A 33 -6.32 14.28 8.57
N THR A 34 -6.81 14.35 7.32
CA THR A 34 -8.24 14.44 7.01
C THR A 34 -8.88 13.09 6.64
N GLU A 35 -8.14 11.99 6.76
CA GLU A 35 -8.64 10.64 6.46
C GLU A 35 -9.77 10.21 7.42
N GLN A 36 -10.80 9.60 6.86
CA GLN A 36 -11.90 9.02 7.63
C GLN A 36 -11.45 7.75 8.37
N LYS A 37 -11.81 7.63 9.65
CA LYS A 37 -11.41 6.49 10.49
C LYS A 37 -12.53 5.49 10.78
N HIS A 38 -13.78 5.85 10.46
CA HIS A 38 -14.96 5.12 10.95
C HIS A 38 -15.95 4.67 9.87
N GLN A 39 -15.63 4.86 8.58
CA GLN A 39 -16.54 4.53 7.46
C GLN A 39 -16.18 3.20 6.74
N ALA A 40 -15.39 2.33 7.37
CA ALA A 40 -14.82 1.12 6.75
C ALA A 40 -15.81 -0.03 6.45
N HIS A 41 -17.11 0.25 6.33
CA HIS A 41 -18.17 -0.78 6.26
C HIS A 41 -17.98 -1.79 5.12
N GLN A 42 -17.29 -1.42 4.05
CA GLN A 42 -16.97 -2.29 2.91
C GLN A 42 -15.47 -2.32 2.58
N GLY A 43 -14.61 -1.88 3.51
CA GLY A 43 -13.16 -1.96 3.44
C GLY A 43 -12.55 -1.35 2.17
N SER A 44 -11.49 -1.98 1.67
CA SER A 44 -10.71 -1.49 0.52
C SER A 44 -11.45 -1.49 -0.82
N PHE A 45 -12.61 -2.16 -0.94
CA PHE A 45 -13.38 -2.18 -2.20
C PHE A 45 -13.82 -0.77 -2.62
N PHE A 46 -14.37 0.01 -1.69
CA PHE A 46 -14.79 1.38 -1.95
C PHE A 46 -13.82 2.43 -1.40
N GLY A 47 -13.05 2.08 -0.36
CA GLY A 47 -12.18 3.02 0.35
C GLY A 47 -12.87 3.63 1.57
N MET A 48 -12.09 4.40 2.35
CA MET A 48 -12.54 4.98 3.62
C MET A 48 -13.45 6.20 3.46
N ASP A 49 -13.55 6.77 2.26
CA ASP A 49 -14.33 8.00 2.00
C ASP A 49 -15.75 7.72 1.47
N GLN A 50 -16.28 6.51 1.69
CA GLN A 50 -17.50 6.05 1.01
C GLN A 50 -18.71 6.96 1.27
N GLU A 51 -18.93 7.38 2.52
CA GLU A 51 -20.08 8.22 2.87
C GLU A 51 -19.90 9.66 2.37
N ASP A 52 -18.66 10.15 2.35
CA ASP A 52 -18.33 11.46 1.80
C ASP A 52 -18.58 11.51 0.30
N VAL A 53 -18.18 10.46 -0.43
CA VAL A 53 -18.44 10.36 -1.87
C VAL A 53 -19.94 10.28 -2.16
N GLN A 54 -20.69 9.51 -1.38
CA GLN A 54 -22.15 9.40 -1.55
C GLN A 54 -22.85 10.73 -1.26
N SER A 55 -22.41 11.43 -0.22
CA SER A 55 -22.94 12.74 0.15
C SER A 55 -22.65 13.78 -0.94
N ALA A 56 -21.42 13.82 -1.48
CA ALA A 56 -21.10 14.66 -2.63
C ALA A 56 -22.02 14.34 -3.82
N TYR A 57 -22.19 13.05 -4.14
CA TYR A 57 -23.04 12.62 -5.25
C TYR A 57 -24.50 13.06 -5.10
N ILE A 58 -25.10 12.90 -3.91
CA ILE A 58 -26.49 13.29 -3.63
C ILE A 58 -26.67 14.81 -3.70
N LEU A 59 -25.64 15.58 -3.36
CA LEU A 59 -25.61 17.03 -3.49
C LEU A 59 -25.37 17.51 -4.94
N GLY A 60 -25.22 16.59 -5.90
CA GLY A 60 -24.92 16.92 -7.29
C GLY A 60 -23.46 17.30 -7.53
N GLU A 61 -22.58 17.03 -6.58
CA GLU A 61 -21.15 17.33 -6.62
C GLU A 61 -20.32 16.08 -6.95
N SER A 62 -19.11 16.29 -7.47
CA SER A 62 -18.11 15.22 -7.63
C SER A 62 -17.09 15.30 -6.52
N TYR A 63 -16.92 14.21 -5.77
CA TYR A 63 -15.90 14.15 -4.73
C TYR A 63 -14.48 14.32 -5.30
N LEU A 64 -14.19 13.77 -6.48
CA LEU A 64 -12.97 14.05 -7.22
C LEU A 64 -12.85 15.55 -7.56
N GLY A 65 -13.93 16.17 -8.05
CA GLY A 65 -14.00 17.61 -8.31
C GLY A 65 -13.66 18.45 -7.08
N MET A 66 -14.16 18.05 -5.92
CA MET A 66 -13.87 18.71 -4.66
C MET A 66 -12.38 18.56 -4.25
N ARG A 67 -11.78 17.37 -4.43
CA ARG A 67 -10.33 17.15 -4.21
C ARG A 67 -9.46 17.95 -5.16
N ILE A 68 -9.87 18.08 -6.43
CA ILE A 68 -9.20 18.94 -7.42
C ILE A 68 -9.17 20.38 -6.91
N GLU A 69 -10.30 20.87 -6.41
CA GLU A 69 -10.39 22.24 -5.93
C GLU A 69 -9.57 22.47 -4.64
N ASP A 70 -9.43 21.49 -3.75
CA ASP A 70 -8.51 21.57 -2.61
C ASP A 70 -7.06 21.77 -3.08
N ILE A 71 -6.64 20.99 -4.08
CA ILE A 71 -5.30 21.11 -4.69
C ILE A 71 -5.13 22.48 -5.34
N LEU A 72 -6.11 22.94 -6.12
CA LEU A 72 -6.04 24.24 -6.80
C LEU A 72 -5.99 25.40 -5.81
N ARG A 73 -6.68 25.31 -4.66
CA ARG A 73 -6.56 26.30 -3.57
C ARG A 73 -5.15 26.32 -2.98
N ALA A 74 -4.54 25.16 -2.74
CA ALA A 74 -3.17 25.07 -2.27
C ALA A 74 -2.17 25.65 -3.29
N VAL A 75 -2.38 25.37 -4.59
CA VAL A 75 -1.57 25.93 -5.68
C VAL A 75 -1.67 27.46 -5.71
N ARG A 76 -2.89 28.01 -5.65
CA ARG A 76 -3.09 29.48 -5.62
C ARG A 76 -2.41 30.12 -4.41
N TYR A 77 -2.50 29.49 -3.25
CA TYR A 77 -1.79 29.94 -2.05
C TYR A 77 -0.27 29.91 -2.23
N ALA A 78 0.26 28.84 -2.82
CA ALA A 78 1.69 28.67 -3.07
C ALA A 78 2.27 29.71 -4.05
N VAL A 79 1.49 30.06 -5.08
CA VAL A 79 1.89 31.07 -6.08
C VAL A 79 1.89 32.46 -5.45
N GLY A 80 0.88 32.78 -4.62
CA GLY A 80 0.69 34.11 -4.05
C GLY A 80 0.78 35.20 -5.11
N ASP A 81 1.46 36.31 -4.79
CA ASP A 81 1.69 37.43 -5.73
C ASP A 81 2.91 37.21 -6.63
N SER A 82 3.66 36.11 -6.45
CA SER A 82 4.98 35.92 -7.05
C SER A 82 4.93 35.69 -8.57
N ASN A 83 3.74 35.41 -9.11
CA ASN A 83 3.48 35.02 -10.50
C ASN A 83 4.41 33.89 -11.03
N ARG A 84 5.04 33.15 -10.10
CA ARG A 84 5.89 31.99 -10.39
C ARG A 84 5.02 30.75 -10.35
N GLY A 85 5.15 29.91 -11.38
CA GLY A 85 4.48 28.62 -11.41
C GLY A 85 5.03 27.65 -10.37
N VAL A 86 4.34 26.53 -10.18
CA VAL A 86 4.69 25.50 -9.20
C VAL A 86 4.93 24.15 -9.88
N ASP A 87 5.74 23.32 -9.24
CA ASP A 87 5.83 21.90 -9.56
C ASP A 87 4.92 21.13 -8.61
N LEU A 88 4.05 20.27 -9.14
CA LEU A 88 3.07 19.50 -8.39
C LEU A 88 3.55 18.04 -8.25
N TYR A 89 3.58 17.53 -7.02
CA TYR A 89 3.90 16.14 -6.72
C TYR A 89 2.70 15.48 -6.03
N ALA A 90 2.30 14.30 -6.50
CA ALA A 90 1.21 13.54 -5.90
C ALA A 90 1.46 12.03 -6.01
N GLU A 91 1.09 11.29 -4.96
CA GLU A 91 1.25 9.84 -4.89
C GLU A 91 -0.06 9.16 -4.48
N GLY A 92 -0.43 8.10 -5.21
CA GLY A 92 -1.57 7.24 -4.90
C GLY A 92 -2.92 7.79 -5.36
N GLN A 93 -3.97 7.62 -4.56
CA GLN A 93 -5.35 7.96 -4.93
C GLN A 93 -5.51 9.43 -5.31
N ILE A 94 -4.85 10.32 -4.57
CA ILE A 94 -4.93 11.76 -4.83
C ILE A 94 -4.29 12.16 -6.17
N ALA A 95 -3.47 11.31 -6.77
CA ALA A 95 -2.79 11.59 -8.04
C ALA A 95 -3.77 11.78 -9.21
N VAL A 96 -4.97 11.16 -9.17
CA VAL A 96 -6.00 11.39 -10.18
C VAL A 96 -6.52 12.84 -10.10
N ALA A 97 -6.73 13.37 -8.89
CA ALA A 97 -7.12 14.78 -8.71
C ALA A 97 -6.00 15.73 -9.14
N ALA A 98 -4.75 15.41 -8.81
CA ALA A 98 -3.58 16.19 -9.23
C ALA A 98 -3.43 16.23 -10.76
N LEU A 99 -3.67 15.12 -11.46
CA LEU A 99 -3.68 15.08 -12.93
C LEU A 99 -4.70 16.05 -13.53
N HIS A 100 -5.91 16.10 -12.97
CA HIS A 100 -6.94 17.02 -13.42
C HIS A 100 -6.60 18.48 -13.09
N ALA A 101 -6.07 18.75 -11.90
CA ALA A 101 -5.61 20.09 -11.51
C ALA A 101 -4.55 20.61 -12.49
N ALA A 102 -3.55 19.78 -12.84
CA ALA A 102 -2.53 20.11 -13.82
C ALA A 102 -3.10 20.37 -15.22
N PHE A 103 -4.08 19.57 -15.64
CA PHE A 103 -4.78 19.76 -16.91
C PHE A 103 -5.59 21.07 -16.96
N LEU A 104 -6.20 21.47 -15.84
CA LEU A 104 -7.02 22.68 -15.75
C LEU A 104 -6.18 23.97 -15.67
N GLU A 105 -5.03 23.93 -15.01
CA GLU A 105 -4.17 25.10 -14.78
C GLU A 105 -2.73 24.92 -15.32
N PRO A 106 -2.53 24.59 -16.61
CA PRO A 106 -1.20 24.27 -17.17
C PRO A 106 -0.27 25.49 -17.24
N THR A 107 -0.83 26.70 -17.13
CA THR A 107 -0.04 27.93 -17.09
C THR A 107 0.56 28.19 -15.71
N ILE A 108 0.00 27.61 -14.65
CA ILE A 108 0.45 27.77 -13.27
C ILE A 108 1.24 26.53 -12.81
N ILE A 109 0.74 25.34 -13.11
CA ILE A 109 1.39 24.06 -12.76
C ILE A 109 2.35 23.68 -13.90
N LYS A 110 3.66 23.84 -13.67
CA LYS A 110 4.70 23.76 -14.71
C LYS A 110 5.21 22.34 -14.95
N GLN A 111 5.35 21.57 -13.88
CA GLN A 111 5.72 20.16 -13.92
C GLN A 111 4.81 19.40 -12.97
N THR A 112 4.37 18.22 -13.37
CA THR A 112 3.56 17.34 -12.55
C THR A 112 4.24 15.99 -12.45
N HIS A 113 4.46 15.50 -11.23
CA HIS A 113 5.04 14.21 -10.94
C HIS A 113 4.00 13.38 -10.19
N LEU A 114 3.48 12.37 -10.89
CA LEU A 114 2.51 11.43 -10.33
C LEU A 114 3.19 10.11 -10.07
N LYS A 115 2.92 9.51 -8.92
CA LYS A 115 3.34 8.14 -8.59
C LYS A 115 2.13 7.31 -8.18
N ASN A 116 2.03 6.07 -8.65
CA ASN A 116 0.88 5.20 -8.34
C ASN A 116 -0.48 5.79 -8.76
N CYS A 117 -0.52 6.58 -9.84
CA CYS A 117 -1.76 7.15 -10.37
C CYS A 117 -2.55 6.11 -11.17
N LEU A 118 -3.88 6.14 -11.08
CA LEU A 118 -4.73 5.32 -11.94
C LEU A 118 -4.39 5.55 -13.42
N GLY A 119 -4.19 4.45 -14.15
CA GLY A 119 -3.82 4.40 -15.55
C GLY A 119 -4.93 4.92 -16.44
N SER A 120 -6.13 4.38 -16.27
CA SER A 120 -7.33 4.61 -17.06
C SER A 120 -8.56 4.23 -16.23
N TRP A 121 -9.66 4.95 -16.37
CA TRP A 121 -10.95 4.53 -15.81
C TRP A 121 -11.54 3.33 -16.55
N GLN A 122 -11.13 3.03 -17.80
CA GLN A 122 -11.59 1.82 -18.50
C GLN A 122 -11.20 0.54 -17.76
N SER A 123 -10.09 0.53 -17.03
CA SER A 123 -9.73 -0.64 -16.23
C SER A 123 -10.78 -0.93 -15.15
N ILE A 124 -11.54 0.06 -14.67
CA ILE A 124 -12.66 -0.15 -13.73
C ILE A 124 -13.78 -0.94 -14.41
N LEU A 125 -14.03 -0.70 -15.70
CA LEU A 125 -15.09 -1.38 -16.46
C LEU A 125 -14.69 -2.78 -16.91
N GLN A 126 -13.39 -3.00 -17.17
CA GLN A 126 -12.88 -4.25 -17.73
C GLN A 126 -12.61 -5.32 -16.66
N ARG A 127 -12.56 -4.94 -15.38
CA ARG A 127 -12.28 -5.84 -14.26
C ARG A 127 -13.58 -6.12 -13.50
N GLU A 128 -13.74 -7.35 -13.00
CA GLU A 128 -14.90 -7.73 -12.18
C GLU A 128 -14.94 -6.99 -10.84
N ARG A 129 -13.79 -6.47 -10.39
CA ARG A 129 -13.61 -5.77 -9.11
C ARG A 129 -12.77 -4.52 -9.31
N SER A 130 -12.95 -3.56 -8.42
CA SER A 130 -12.07 -2.40 -8.26
C SER A 130 -11.85 -2.13 -6.77
N TYR A 131 -10.74 -1.49 -6.43
CA TYR A 131 -10.35 -1.17 -5.06
C TYR A 131 -10.04 0.32 -4.94
N GLN A 132 -10.62 0.96 -3.92
CA GLN A 132 -10.41 2.37 -3.58
C GLN A 132 -10.71 3.36 -4.71
N GLN A 133 -11.51 2.98 -5.72
CA GLN A 133 -11.77 3.83 -6.89
C GLN A 133 -13.01 4.72 -6.76
N LEU A 134 -13.82 4.53 -5.71
CA LEU A 134 -15.06 5.30 -5.55
C LEU A 134 -14.80 6.81 -5.48
N ALA A 135 -13.71 7.21 -4.81
CA ALA A 135 -13.30 8.60 -4.71
C ALA A 135 -12.86 9.24 -6.05
N ASN A 136 -12.55 8.41 -7.06
CA ASN A 136 -12.15 8.85 -8.40
C ASN A 136 -13.32 8.91 -9.39
N VAL A 137 -14.55 8.61 -8.96
CA VAL A 137 -15.71 8.56 -9.85
C VAL A 137 -16.17 9.95 -10.24
N VAL A 138 -16.35 10.15 -11.54
CA VAL A 138 -17.02 11.31 -12.13
C VAL A 138 -18.16 10.79 -13.00
N HIS A 139 -19.38 11.20 -12.69
CA HIS A 139 -20.58 10.70 -13.36
C HIS A 139 -20.52 10.99 -14.88
N GLY A 140 -20.65 9.95 -15.70
CA GLY A 140 -20.67 10.06 -17.16
C GLY A 140 -19.33 10.44 -17.83
N VAL A 141 -18.21 10.48 -17.10
CA VAL A 141 -16.94 11.01 -17.62
C VAL A 141 -16.41 10.24 -18.83
N LEU A 142 -16.56 8.92 -18.85
CA LEU A 142 -16.13 8.06 -19.96
C LEU A 142 -16.89 8.30 -21.27
N LEU A 143 -18.01 9.03 -21.24
CA LEU A 143 -18.69 9.51 -22.45
C LEU A 143 -17.97 10.72 -23.09
N LYS A 144 -17.00 11.30 -22.40
CA LYS A 144 -16.28 12.52 -22.79
C LYS A 144 -14.78 12.28 -22.98
N TYR A 145 -14.14 11.64 -22.00
CA TYR A 145 -12.70 11.37 -22.02
C TYR A 145 -12.31 10.27 -21.02
N ASP A 146 -11.04 9.89 -21.04
CA ASP A 146 -10.41 9.04 -20.03
C ASP A 146 -9.04 9.63 -19.61
N LEU A 147 -8.45 9.14 -18.52
CA LEU A 147 -7.19 9.63 -17.95
C LEU A 147 -6.02 9.63 -18.94
N PRO A 148 -5.84 8.65 -19.85
CA PRO A 148 -4.78 8.69 -20.85
C PRO A 148 -4.81 9.94 -21.75
N GLN A 149 -6.00 10.44 -22.08
CA GLN A 149 -6.16 11.66 -22.88
C GLN A 149 -5.65 12.90 -22.14
N LEU A 150 -5.86 12.98 -20.81
CA LEU A 150 -5.33 14.08 -19.99
C LEU A 150 -3.81 14.04 -19.96
N LYS A 151 -3.25 12.83 -19.76
CA LYS A 151 -1.79 12.60 -19.78
C LYS A 151 -1.19 12.99 -21.13
N GLN A 152 -1.87 12.67 -22.23
CA GLN A 152 -1.44 13.05 -23.58
C GLN A 152 -1.40 14.57 -23.77
N VAL A 153 -2.38 15.31 -23.24
CA VAL A 153 -2.40 16.78 -23.34
C VAL A 153 -1.27 17.43 -22.55
N LEU A 154 -0.96 16.89 -21.36
CA LEU A 154 0.15 17.41 -20.54
C LEU A 154 1.54 17.07 -21.14
N GLY A 155 1.67 15.91 -21.80
CA GLY A 155 2.89 15.53 -22.51
C GLY A 155 4.14 15.68 -21.63
N ASN A 156 5.10 16.49 -22.08
CA ASN A 156 6.40 16.66 -21.41
C ASN A 156 6.33 17.38 -20.06
N SER A 157 5.18 17.98 -19.68
CA SER A 157 5.01 18.56 -18.34
C SER A 157 4.55 17.53 -17.30
N LEU A 158 4.42 16.26 -17.67
CA LEU A 158 4.01 15.17 -16.81
C LEU A 158 5.07 14.07 -16.74
N THR A 159 5.47 13.72 -15.53
CA THR A 159 6.13 12.45 -15.21
C THR A 159 5.13 11.55 -14.48
N ASN A 160 4.93 10.33 -14.97
CA ASN A 160 4.00 9.37 -14.36
C ASN A 160 4.75 8.07 -14.05
N GLU A 161 5.06 7.87 -12.77
CA GLU A 161 5.81 6.73 -12.25
C GLU A 161 4.84 5.68 -11.71
N LEU A 162 5.10 4.40 -12.05
CA LEU A 162 4.34 3.26 -11.51
C LEU A 162 2.81 3.42 -11.66
N PRO A 163 2.26 3.68 -12.85
CA PRO A 163 0.81 3.77 -13.02
C PRO A 163 0.12 2.47 -12.58
N VAL A 164 -1.06 2.59 -11.98
CA VAL A 164 -1.83 1.44 -11.49
C VAL A 164 -3.17 1.22 -12.22
N ASP A 165 -3.71 0.00 -12.26
CA ASP A 165 -5.11 -0.24 -12.67
C ASP A 165 -6.10 -0.05 -11.52
N SER A 166 -7.37 -0.36 -11.80
CA SER A 166 -8.49 -0.27 -10.87
C SER A 166 -8.37 -1.20 -9.66
N LEU A 167 -7.45 -2.15 -9.68
CA LEU A 167 -7.16 -3.05 -8.57
C LEU A 167 -5.89 -2.61 -7.80
N GLY A 168 -5.28 -1.49 -8.22
CA GLY A 168 -4.05 -0.97 -7.65
C GLY A 168 -2.79 -1.73 -8.09
N PHE A 169 -2.88 -2.61 -9.10
CA PHE A 169 -1.71 -3.24 -9.71
C PHE A 169 -0.96 -2.24 -10.55
N GLU A 170 0.35 -2.32 -10.60
CA GLU A 170 1.09 -1.72 -11.71
C GLU A 170 0.62 -2.41 -13.01
N ASP A 171 -0.30 -1.76 -13.75
CA ASP A 171 -0.82 -2.32 -15.00
C ASP A 171 0.24 -2.03 -16.06
N MET A 172 1.25 -2.89 -16.06
CA MET A 172 2.24 -2.93 -17.09
C MET A 172 1.57 -3.52 -18.33
N PRO A 173 1.45 -2.78 -19.45
CA PRO A 173 1.02 -3.38 -20.71
C PRO A 173 1.85 -4.63 -20.97
N ASN A 174 1.23 -5.68 -21.52
CA ASN A 174 1.93 -6.94 -21.77
C ASN A 174 3.16 -6.67 -22.66
N GLY A 175 4.37 -6.96 -22.16
CA GLY A 175 5.64 -6.65 -22.83
C GLY A 175 6.24 -5.27 -22.55
N ALA A 176 5.64 -4.45 -21.69
CA ALA A 176 6.27 -3.22 -21.20
C ALA A 176 7.46 -3.55 -20.26
N PRO A 177 8.58 -2.80 -20.36
CA PRO A 177 9.74 -3.04 -19.51
C PRO A 177 9.41 -2.71 -18.05
N LEU A 178 9.61 -3.68 -17.15
CA LEU A 178 9.37 -3.55 -15.71
C LEU A 178 9.94 -2.25 -15.15
N PRO A 179 9.24 -1.54 -14.24
CA PRO A 179 9.78 -0.31 -13.69
C PRO A 179 11.10 -0.57 -12.96
N GLN A 180 11.94 0.46 -12.90
CA GLN A 180 13.17 0.38 -12.11
C GLN A 180 12.81 0.04 -10.65
N GLY A 181 13.49 -0.96 -10.08
CA GLY A 181 13.24 -1.41 -8.71
C GLY A 181 12.04 -2.33 -8.53
N TYR A 182 11.35 -2.76 -9.59
CA TYR A 182 10.17 -3.64 -9.50
C TYR A 182 10.39 -4.92 -8.69
N ASN A 183 11.56 -5.54 -8.88
CA ASN A 183 11.97 -6.75 -8.18
C ASN A 183 12.74 -6.45 -6.88
N GLU A 184 13.06 -5.19 -6.59
CA GLU A 184 13.87 -4.84 -5.43
C GLU A 184 13.02 -4.89 -4.15
N PRO A 185 13.51 -5.52 -3.06
CA PRO A 185 12.77 -5.61 -1.80
C PRO A 185 12.92 -4.31 -1.00
N SER A 186 12.32 -3.24 -1.50
CA SER A 186 12.48 -1.88 -0.96
C SER A 186 11.28 -1.42 -0.11
N LYS A 187 10.09 -2.00 -0.33
CA LYS A 187 8.87 -1.65 0.40
C LYS A 187 8.86 -2.33 1.76
N ALA A 188 8.45 -1.62 2.81
CA ALA A 188 8.46 -2.16 4.17
C ALA A 188 7.25 -3.07 4.46
N GLY A 189 7.46 -4.10 5.29
CA GLY A 189 6.45 -5.13 5.64
C GLY A 189 6.50 -6.37 4.73
N LEU A 190 5.68 -7.37 5.05
CA LEU A 190 5.41 -8.54 4.21
C LEU A 190 4.08 -8.38 3.49
N VAL A 191 4.00 -8.93 2.27
CA VAL A 191 2.72 -9.10 1.57
C VAL A 191 2.10 -10.41 2.00
N GLY A 192 0.78 -10.48 2.07
CA GLY A 192 0.11 -11.70 2.47
C GLY A 192 -1.29 -11.85 1.91
N THR A 193 -1.75 -13.09 1.88
CA THR A 193 -3.10 -13.46 1.45
C THR A 193 -3.86 -14.01 2.65
N PHE A 194 -5.05 -13.47 2.90
CA PHE A 194 -6.02 -14.07 3.80
C PHE A 194 -6.86 -15.09 3.04
N PHE A 195 -6.96 -16.28 3.60
CA PHE A 195 -7.79 -17.36 3.09
C PHE A 195 -8.96 -17.55 4.04
N GLY A 196 -10.20 -17.50 3.52
CA GLY A 196 -11.42 -17.80 4.26
C GLY A 196 -11.61 -19.30 4.48
N SER A 197 -10.54 -19.99 4.83
CA SER A 197 -10.49 -21.37 5.30
C SER A 197 -9.16 -21.63 5.99
N SER A 198 -9.11 -22.59 6.92
CA SER A 198 -7.87 -23.02 7.57
C SER A 198 -6.90 -23.82 6.68
N SER A 199 -7.32 -24.15 5.46
CA SER A 199 -6.59 -25.03 4.55
C SER A 199 -5.86 -24.30 3.40
N PHE A 200 -5.68 -22.98 3.52
CA PHE A 200 -5.14 -22.11 2.47
C PHE A 200 -5.94 -22.16 1.16
N ARG A 201 -7.25 -22.37 1.27
CA ARG A 201 -8.21 -22.32 0.16
C ARG A 201 -9.09 -21.09 0.31
N ASN A 202 -9.76 -20.71 -0.77
CA ASN A 202 -10.69 -19.57 -0.80
C ASN A 202 -9.96 -18.24 -0.43
N PRO A 203 -9.04 -17.76 -1.27
CA PRO A 203 -8.38 -16.46 -1.04
C PRO A 203 -9.43 -15.33 -1.02
N GLN A 204 -9.36 -14.47 -0.02
CA GLN A 204 -10.30 -13.37 0.23
C GLN A 204 -9.66 -11.98 0.05
N GLY A 205 -8.37 -11.92 -0.29
CA GLY A 205 -7.64 -10.68 -0.56
C GLY A 205 -6.42 -10.49 0.35
N GLU A 206 -5.88 -9.26 0.33
CA GLU A 206 -4.66 -8.89 1.04
C GLU A 206 -4.77 -9.06 2.55
N TYR A 207 -3.62 -9.34 3.12
CA TYR A 207 -3.39 -9.27 4.54
C TYR A 207 -1.92 -8.95 4.80
N PRO A 208 -1.47 -7.70 4.63
CA PRO A 208 -0.07 -7.36 4.83
C PRO A 208 0.32 -7.43 6.31
N LEU A 209 1.61 -7.61 6.59
CA LEU A 209 2.16 -7.56 7.94
C LEU A 209 3.27 -6.52 8.05
N ASP A 210 3.09 -5.62 9.01
CA ASP A 210 4.13 -4.67 9.41
C ASP A 210 5.04 -5.26 10.48
N SER A 211 4.63 -6.32 11.16
CA SER A 211 5.45 -7.07 12.09
C SER A 211 5.03 -8.52 12.08
N LEU A 212 5.87 -9.43 12.57
CA LEU A 212 5.51 -10.84 12.69
C LEU A 212 4.62 -11.09 13.91
N PHE A 213 3.48 -10.41 13.93
CA PHE A 213 2.46 -10.49 14.97
C PHE A 213 1.07 -10.42 14.34
N VAL A 214 0.19 -11.29 14.79
CA VAL A 214 -1.25 -11.23 14.51
C VAL A 214 -2.00 -11.43 15.81
N HIS A 215 -3.03 -10.61 15.99
CA HIS A 215 -4.09 -10.83 16.97
C HIS A 215 -5.42 -10.66 16.26
N TYR A 216 -6.13 -11.76 16.07
CA TYR A 216 -7.39 -11.85 15.34
C TYR A 216 -8.55 -12.14 16.30
N ASP A 217 -9.63 -11.38 16.18
CA ASP A 217 -10.89 -11.62 16.87
C ASP A 217 -12.04 -11.37 15.88
N ASN A 218 -12.74 -12.43 15.48
CA ASN A 218 -13.84 -12.37 14.53
C ASN A 218 -14.98 -11.45 14.99
N ALA A 219 -15.12 -11.18 16.30
CA ALA A 219 -16.07 -10.18 16.78
C ALA A 219 -15.74 -8.75 16.30
N VAL A 220 -14.46 -8.48 16.04
CA VAL A 220 -13.93 -7.21 15.54
C VAL A 220 -13.69 -7.27 14.03
N ASP A 221 -12.93 -8.27 13.58
CA ASP A 221 -12.46 -8.40 12.20
C ASP A 221 -13.56 -8.84 11.23
N LYS A 222 -14.54 -9.63 11.70
CA LYS A 222 -15.69 -10.12 10.92
C LYS A 222 -15.29 -10.86 9.63
N ARG A 223 -14.20 -11.64 9.65
CA ARG A 223 -13.70 -12.40 8.48
C ARG A 223 -13.88 -13.93 8.57
N GLY A 224 -14.56 -14.42 9.59
CA GLY A 224 -14.88 -15.84 9.76
C GLY A 224 -14.30 -16.46 11.04
N ASN A 225 -14.80 -17.64 11.38
CA ASN A 225 -14.36 -18.38 12.57
C ASN A 225 -13.14 -19.27 12.31
N ASP A 226 -12.85 -19.55 11.05
CA ASP A 226 -11.67 -20.26 10.56
C ASP A 226 -11.04 -19.47 9.42
N TRP A 227 -9.71 -19.49 9.36
CA TRP A 227 -8.96 -18.82 8.30
C TRP A 227 -7.53 -19.31 8.28
N SER A 228 -6.80 -18.93 7.24
CA SER A 228 -5.35 -19.10 7.21
C SER A 228 -4.69 -17.95 6.48
N GLY A 229 -3.42 -17.71 6.79
CA GLY A 229 -2.63 -16.65 6.20
C GLY A 229 -1.33 -17.20 5.67
N ILE A 230 -0.93 -16.71 4.50
CA ILE A 230 0.42 -16.90 3.97
C ILE A 230 0.99 -15.51 3.73
N TRP A 231 2.15 -15.25 4.32
CA TRP A 231 2.90 -14.02 4.13
C TRP A 231 4.26 -14.32 3.54
N VAL A 232 4.65 -13.52 2.56
CA VAL A 232 5.92 -13.63 1.85
C VAL A 232 6.60 -12.28 1.76
N GLY A 233 7.91 -12.31 1.65
CA GLY A 233 8.75 -11.12 1.51
C GLY A 233 10.18 -11.47 1.84
N TYR A 234 10.86 -10.53 2.49
CA TYR A 234 12.26 -10.63 2.86
C TYR A 234 12.49 -10.14 4.28
N LEU A 235 13.43 -10.77 4.97
CA LEU A 235 13.94 -10.38 6.27
C LEU A 235 15.35 -9.83 6.13
N LEU A 236 15.56 -8.57 6.52
CA LEU A 236 16.85 -7.93 6.56
C LEU A 236 17.62 -8.38 7.81
N ALA A 237 18.77 -9.00 7.63
CA ALA A 237 19.59 -9.47 8.73
C ALA A 237 20.26 -8.30 9.49
N PRO A 238 19.99 -8.14 10.80
CA PRO A 238 20.58 -7.05 11.59
C PRO A 238 22.04 -7.33 11.98
N VAL A 239 22.41 -8.60 12.04
CA VAL A 239 23.71 -9.09 12.53
C VAL A 239 24.18 -10.28 11.72
N SER A 240 25.49 -10.54 11.77
CA SER A 240 26.07 -11.78 11.29
C SER A 240 26.19 -12.78 12.43
N GLY A 241 25.84 -14.04 12.21
CA GLY A 241 25.88 -15.10 13.20
C GLY A 241 24.53 -15.72 13.48
N ASP A 242 24.43 -16.43 14.60
CA ASP A 242 23.25 -17.20 14.95
C ASP A 242 22.17 -16.29 15.54
N VAL A 243 21.02 -16.22 14.87
CA VAL A 243 19.84 -15.50 15.33
C VAL A 243 18.79 -16.51 15.75
N ARG A 244 18.33 -16.41 17.00
CA ARG A 244 17.28 -17.27 17.54
C ARG A 244 15.93 -16.62 17.32
N PHE A 245 15.03 -17.32 16.64
CA PHE A 245 13.63 -17.00 16.48
C PHE A 245 12.81 -17.74 17.53
N SER A 246 11.78 -17.09 18.07
CA SER A 246 10.85 -17.63 19.05
C SER A 246 9.43 -17.32 18.58
N GLY A 247 8.71 -18.35 18.13
CA GLY A 247 7.31 -18.24 17.72
C GLY A 247 6.38 -18.70 18.82
N MET A 248 5.44 -17.86 19.24
CA MET A 248 4.32 -18.17 20.12
C MET A 248 3.03 -18.14 19.31
N THR A 249 2.17 -19.13 19.48
CA THR A 249 0.90 -19.26 18.75
C THR A 249 -0.12 -20.00 19.59
N ASP A 250 -1.41 -19.71 19.41
CA ASP A 250 -2.50 -20.52 19.96
C ASP A 250 -2.98 -21.61 18.98
N GLN A 251 -2.49 -21.58 17.73
CA GLN A 251 -2.83 -22.53 16.67
C GLN A 251 -1.56 -22.98 15.90
N ALA A 252 -1.69 -23.36 14.62
CA ALA A 252 -0.56 -23.77 13.79
C ALA A 252 0.17 -22.57 13.16
N LEU A 253 1.50 -22.58 13.28
CA LEU A 253 2.39 -21.52 12.77
C LEU A 253 3.65 -22.14 12.17
N SER A 254 4.10 -21.62 11.04
CA SER A 254 5.42 -21.93 10.48
C SER A 254 6.15 -20.69 9.99
N LEU A 255 7.47 -20.72 10.12
CA LEU A 255 8.40 -19.72 9.60
C LEU A 255 9.48 -20.47 8.81
N SER A 256 9.64 -20.10 7.55
CA SER A 256 10.76 -20.52 6.71
C SER A 256 11.59 -19.31 6.31
N ILE A 257 12.92 -19.45 6.34
CA ILE A 257 13.88 -18.43 5.91
C ILE A 257 14.79 -19.07 4.88
N ASP A 258 14.90 -18.45 3.70
CA ASP A 258 15.65 -18.99 2.54
C ASP A 258 15.17 -20.39 2.11
N GLY A 259 13.87 -20.67 2.28
CA GLY A 259 13.26 -21.98 2.02
C GLY A 259 13.43 -23.01 3.15
N GLU A 260 14.36 -22.78 4.08
CA GLU A 260 14.62 -23.67 5.21
C GLU A 260 13.61 -23.45 6.35
N PRO A 261 13.00 -24.50 6.92
CA PRO A 261 12.09 -24.37 8.05
C PRO A 261 12.85 -23.99 9.33
N VAL A 262 12.53 -22.82 9.89
CA VAL A 262 13.13 -22.31 11.14
C VAL A 262 12.21 -22.56 12.33
N LEU A 263 10.90 -22.41 12.15
CA LEU A 263 9.88 -22.75 13.14
C LEU A 263 8.76 -23.56 12.46
N SER A 264 8.31 -24.62 13.13
CA SER A 264 7.05 -25.29 12.79
C SER A 264 6.35 -25.70 14.08
N LEU A 265 5.11 -25.25 14.25
CA LEU A 265 4.17 -25.73 15.25
C LEU A 265 3.01 -26.38 14.50
N ASP A 266 2.96 -27.71 14.56
CA ASP A 266 1.84 -28.48 14.03
C ASP A 266 0.71 -28.45 15.07
N ASP A 267 -0.48 -27.96 14.69
CA ASP A 267 -1.79 -27.95 15.37
C ASP A 267 -1.88 -27.77 16.91
N PHE A 268 -0.79 -27.39 17.59
CA PHE A 268 -0.74 -27.27 19.05
C PHE A 268 -0.30 -25.86 19.48
N PRO A 269 -1.06 -25.22 20.39
CA PRO A 269 -0.66 -23.95 20.99
C PRO A 269 0.67 -24.11 21.74
N GLY A 270 1.47 -23.06 21.76
CA GLY A 270 2.69 -23.02 22.55
C GLY A 270 3.76 -22.12 21.97
N THR A 271 4.99 -22.34 22.43
CA THR A 271 6.18 -21.61 21.98
C THR A 271 7.19 -22.59 21.40
N ARG A 272 7.73 -22.27 20.22
CA ARG A 272 8.91 -22.95 19.65
C ARG A 272 10.01 -21.95 19.39
N THR A 273 11.24 -22.45 19.47
CA THR A 273 12.41 -21.69 19.08
C THR A 273 13.16 -22.41 17.98
N GLY A 274 13.79 -21.62 17.12
CA GLY A 274 14.62 -22.07 16.01
C GLY A 274 15.81 -21.13 15.88
N VAL A 275 16.88 -21.61 15.28
CA VAL A 275 18.08 -20.79 15.05
C VAL A 275 18.35 -20.77 13.56
N PHE A 276 18.64 -19.59 13.03
CA PHE A 276 19.04 -19.40 11.66
C PHE A 276 20.31 -18.54 11.63
N ARG A 277 21.29 -18.95 10.82
CA ARG A 277 22.56 -18.24 10.71
C ARG A 277 22.45 -17.18 9.61
N MET A 278 22.69 -15.92 9.99
CA MET A 278 22.52 -14.76 9.14
C MET A 278 23.86 -14.08 8.81
N GLU A 279 23.84 -13.27 7.75
CA GLU A 279 24.89 -12.33 7.36
C GLU A 279 24.30 -10.91 7.36
N LYS A 280 24.89 -10.00 8.16
CA LYS A 280 24.40 -8.64 8.35
C LYS A 280 24.21 -7.92 7.00
N GLY A 281 23.04 -7.30 6.83
CA GLY A 281 22.68 -6.54 5.64
C GLY A 281 22.13 -7.38 4.49
N ARG A 282 22.23 -8.72 4.55
CA ARG A 282 21.59 -9.60 3.56
C ARG A 282 20.08 -9.66 3.78
N LEU A 283 19.34 -9.64 2.68
CA LEU A 283 17.90 -9.90 2.64
C LEU A 283 17.67 -11.39 2.39
N TYR A 284 16.94 -12.04 3.27
CA TYR A 284 16.58 -13.46 3.15
C TYR A 284 15.11 -13.60 2.80
N PRO A 285 14.73 -14.38 1.77
CA PRO A 285 13.33 -14.70 1.51
C PRO A 285 12.70 -15.30 2.77
N VAL A 286 11.51 -14.83 3.13
CA VAL A 286 10.79 -15.33 4.30
C VAL A 286 9.37 -15.71 3.92
N THR A 287 8.93 -16.84 4.45
CA THR A 287 7.54 -17.29 4.36
C THR A 287 7.01 -17.56 5.76
N VAL A 288 5.90 -16.93 6.11
CA VAL A 288 5.15 -17.20 7.34
C VAL A 288 3.81 -17.80 6.96
N ARG A 289 3.41 -18.86 7.64
CA ARG A 289 2.07 -19.45 7.46
C ARG A 289 1.41 -19.65 8.80
N TYR A 290 0.15 -19.28 8.88
CA TYR A 290 -0.68 -19.46 10.07
C TYR A 290 -2.01 -20.08 9.68
N LYS A 291 -2.57 -20.92 10.55
CA LYS A 291 -3.90 -21.50 10.39
C LYS A 291 -4.70 -21.36 11.68
N LEU A 292 -5.92 -20.86 11.56
CA LEU A 292 -6.96 -20.94 12.58
C LEU A 292 -8.03 -21.93 12.12
N PRO A 293 -8.08 -23.17 12.67
CA PRO A 293 -9.06 -24.18 12.27
C PRO A 293 -10.51 -23.83 12.65
N SER A 294 -10.73 -23.15 13.78
CA SER A 294 -12.05 -22.75 14.29
C SER A 294 -11.92 -21.81 15.49
N GLY A 295 -13.05 -21.30 16.01
CA GLY A 295 -13.11 -20.57 17.28
C GLY A 295 -13.13 -19.04 17.15
N GLY A 296 -12.77 -18.50 15.98
CA GLY A 296 -12.90 -17.06 15.69
C GLY A 296 -11.95 -16.17 16.48
N LYS A 297 -11.00 -16.73 17.23
CA LYS A 297 -9.89 -15.99 17.85
C LYS A 297 -8.60 -16.72 17.55
N GLY A 298 -7.57 -15.97 17.21
CA GLY A 298 -6.28 -16.53 16.84
C GLY A 298 -5.17 -15.54 17.00
N MET A 299 -3.98 -16.02 17.34
CA MET A 299 -2.82 -15.15 17.48
C MET A 299 -1.53 -15.87 17.09
N PHE A 300 -0.57 -15.08 16.61
CA PHE A 300 0.82 -15.49 16.66
C PHE A 300 1.73 -14.29 16.94
N GLU A 301 2.89 -14.58 17.52
CA GLU A 301 3.98 -13.63 17.71
C GLU A 301 5.30 -14.33 17.38
N ILE A 302 6.13 -13.74 16.53
CA ILE A 302 7.50 -14.19 16.28
C ILE A 302 8.46 -13.11 16.74
N LYS A 303 9.22 -13.45 17.77
CA LYS A 303 10.32 -12.66 18.30
C LYS A 303 11.65 -13.22 17.82
N TRP A 304 12.69 -12.41 17.89
CA TRP A 304 14.06 -12.83 17.65
C TRP A 304 15.03 -12.27 18.69
N SER A 305 16.17 -12.93 18.85
CA SER A 305 17.25 -12.55 19.76
C SER A 305 18.58 -13.04 19.22
N TRP A 306 19.67 -12.42 19.66
CA TRP A 306 21.04 -12.86 19.39
C TRP A 306 21.93 -12.44 20.56
N GLN A 307 23.21 -12.81 20.51
CA GLN A 307 24.14 -12.52 21.59
C GLN A 307 24.18 -11.00 21.89
N GLY A 308 23.88 -10.63 23.13
CA GLY A 308 23.88 -9.23 23.58
C GLY A 308 22.61 -8.44 23.23
N MET A 309 21.60 -9.06 22.61
CA MET A 309 20.33 -8.43 22.31
C MET A 309 19.18 -9.18 22.98
N GLU A 310 18.33 -8.46 23.70
CA GLU A 310 17.12 -9.02 24.28
C GLU A 310 16.11 -9.42 23.20
N SER A 311 15.22 -10.36 23.57
CA SER A 311 14.17 -10.83 22.68
C SER A 311 13.22 -9.68 22.32
N LYS A 312 13.10 -9.38 21.03
CA LYS A 312 12.21 -8.34 20.51
C LYS A 312 11.34 -8.87 19.37
N LEU A 313 10.23 -8.19 19.12
CA LEU A 313 9.40 -8.48 17.95
C LEU A 313 10.20 -8.26 16.66
N VAL A 314 9.93 -9.06 15.64
CA VAL A 314 10.40 -8.78 14.27
C VAL A 314 9.46 -7.74 13.67
N ASP A 315 9.91 -6.49 13.63
CA ASP A 315 9.12 -5.32 13.25
C ASP A 315 9.38 -4.88 11.79
N ARG A 316 8.68 -3.80 11.40
CA ARG A 316 8.63 -3.26 10.04
C ARG A 316 9.99 -2.84 9.53
N ASP A 317 10.93 -2.49 10.41
CA ASP A 317 12.25 -2.01 10.01
C ASP A 317 13.09 -3.09 9.34
N TYR A 318 12.76 -4.36 9.58
CA TYR A 318 13.49 -5.51 9.03
C TYR A 318 12.71 -6.32 8.01
N LEU A 319 11.42 -6.02 7.80
CA LEU A 319 10.59 -6.72 6.84
C LEU A 319 10.50 -5.93 5.53
N ARG A 320 10.70 -6.61 4.41
CA ARG A 320 10.64 -6.01 3.08
C ARG A 320 9.82 -6.85 2.11
N HIS A 321 9.28 -6.22 1.08
CA HIS A 321 8.70 -6.88 -0.09
C HIS A 321 8.99 -6.05 -1.36
N SER A 322 8.77 -6.64 -2.53
CA SER A 322 8.90 -5.98 -3.83
C SER A 322 7.53 -5.72 -4.48
N SER A 323 7.50 -4.85 -5.49
CA SER A 323 6.29 -4.69 -6.34
C SER A 323 5.94 -6.01 -7.04
N ALA A 324 6.94 -6.78 -7.46
CA ALA A 324 6.74 -8.10 -8.07
C ALA A 324 5.93 -9.03 -7.17
N GLN A 325 6.26 -9.14 -5.88
CA GLN A 325 5.55 -10.00 -4.94
C GLN A 325 4.11 -9.54 -4.70
N VAL A 326 3.85 -8.24 -4.67
CA VAL A 326 2.47 -7.70 -4.59
C VAL A 326 1.68 -8.14 -5.83
N SER A 327 2.27 -8.03 -7.02
CA SER A 327 1.63 -8.41 -8.28
C SER A 327 1.37 -9.91 -8.36
N GLU A 328 2.34 -10.76 -8.03
CA GLU A 328 2.18 -12.23 -7.99
C GLU A 328 1.06 -12.62 -7.03
N LEU A 329 1.09 -12.12 -5.81
CA LEU A 329 0.13 -12.45 -4.76
C LEU A 329 -1.31 -12.13 -5.14
N ARG A 330 -1.51 -11.01 -5.86
CA ARG A 330 -2.83 -10.60 -6.33
C ARG A 330 -3.24 -11.28 -7.65
N GLN A 331 -2.31 -11.86 -8.43
CA GLN A 331 -2.63 -12.72 -9.57
C GLN A 331 -3.25 -14.04 -9.09
N ASP A 332 -2.78 -14.59 -7.97
CA ASP A 332 -3.31 -15.83 -7.37
C ASP A 332 -4.79 -15.73 -6.95
N TRP A 333 -5.38 -14.54 -6.94
CA TRP A 333 -6.81 -14.34 -6.64
C TRP A 333 -7.70 -14.24 -7.88
N ARG A 334 -7.12 -14.08 -9.07
CA ARG A 334 -7.86 -14.01 -10.34
C ARG A 334 -8.20 -15.41 -10.81
#